data_AF-A0A4Y7QWV9-F1
#
_entry.id   AF-A0A4Y7QWV9-F1
#
_cell.length_a   1.000
_cell.length_b   1.000
_cell.length_c   1.000
_cell.angle_alpha   90.00
_cell.angle_beta   90.00
_cell.angle_gamma   90.00
#
_symmetry.space_group_name_H-M   'P 1'
#
loop_
_entity.id
_entity.type
_entity.pdbx_description
1 polymer ?
#
loop_
_entity_poly.entity_id
_entity_poly.type
_entity_poly.pdbx_seq_one_letter_code
_entity_poly.pdbx_strand_id
1 'polypeptide(L)'
;MTVVRRSHRALKRKYRPIRQEFKRDILEVAKNNRAFAMMIIETYTASQHRTHIMKIWELIGFNHPEAHKDYCDKLMGKHLCGTSEIMKSIYFADKELHDKYRHKIPECYAMGDALGIAYKVLKS
;
A
#
# COMPACT_ATOMS: atom_id res chain seq x y z
N MET A 1 7.47 31.36 6.45
CA MET A 1 6.17 30.65 6.51
C MET A 1 6.26 29.56 7.58
N THR A 2 5.54 29.70 8.68
CA THR A 2 5.49 28.70 9.76
C THR A 2 4.64 27.51 9.33
N VAL A 3 5.26 26.34 9.19
CA VAL A 3 4.55 25.09 8.86
C VAL A 3 3.76 24.65 10.09
N VAL A 4 2.46 24.96 10.11
CA VAL A 4 1.56 24.49 11.17
C VAL A 4 1.37 22.98 11.01
N ARG A 5 2.11 22.19 11.79
CA ARG A 5 1.91 20.73 11.91
C ARG A 5 0.54 20.47 12.53
N ARG A 6 -0.44 20.09 11.69
CA ARG A 6 -1.74 19.61 12.17
C ARG A 6 -1.54 18.33 12.99
N SER A 7 -2.21 18.22 14.12
CA SER A 7 -2.18 17.00 14.93
C SER A 7 -2.70 15.80 14.12
N HIS A 8 -2.18 14.60 14.40
CA HIS A 8 -2.60 13.37 13.73
C HIS A 8 -4.13 13.15 13.82
N ARG A 9 -4.76 13.60 14.91
CA ARG A 9 -6.22 13.56 15.13
C ARG A 9 -6.98 14.45 14.14
N ALA A 10 -6.45 15.63 13.83
CA ALA A 10 -7.05 16.55 12.86
C ALA A 10 -6.97 16.01 11.43
N LEU A 11 -5.84 15.36 11.06
CA LEU A 11 -5.69 14.70 9.76
C LEU A 11 -6.68 13.53 9.60
N LYS A 12 -6.82 12.68 10.61
CA LYS A 12 -7.82 11.59 10.58
C LYS A 12 -9.24 12.11 10.38
N ARG A 13 -9.61 13.22 11.03
CA ARG A 13 -10.92 13.85 10.85
C ARG A 13 -11.10 14.42 9.44
N LYS A 14 -10.08 15.11 8.89
CA LYS A 14 -10.10 15.67 7.53
C LYS A 14 -10.47 14.62 6.48
N TYR A 15 -9.85 13.44 6.53
CA TYR A 15 -10.08 12.40 5.53
C TYR A 15 -11.24 11.45 5.85
N ARG A 16 -11.89 11.57 7.03
CA ARG A 16 -12.93 10.63 7.45
C ARG A 16 -14.08 10.49 6.44
N PRO A 17 -14.66 11.57 5.88
CA PRO A 17 -15.80 11.44 4.97
C PRO A 17 -15.43 10.67 3.70
N ILE A 18 -14.34 11.09 3.03
CA ILE A 18 -13.89 10.48 1.78
C ILE A 18 -13.45 9.02 1.96
N ARG A 19 -12.87 8.68 3.11
CA ARG A 19 -12.51 7.29 3.46
C ARG A 19 -13.72 6.38 3.64
N GLN A 20 -14.82 6.90 4.19
CA GLN A 20 -16.05 6.12 4.33
C GLN A 20 -16.71 5.86 2.99
N GLU A 21 -16.68 6.86 2.10
CA GLU A 21 -17.13 6.69 0.71
C GLU A 21 -16.27 5.65 -0.01
N PHE A 22 -14.95 5.79 0.06
CA PHE A 22 -14.00 4.85 -0.55
C PHE A 22 -14.23 3.40 -0.10
N LYS A 23 -14.43 3.16 1.20
CA LYS A 23 -14.72 1.80 1.71
C LYS A 23 -16.02 1.22 1.16
N ARG A 24 -17.06 2.05 0.96
CA ARG A 24 -18.31 1.60 0.37
C ARG A 24 -18.11 1.19 -1.09
N ASP A 25 -17.40 2.02 -1.85
CA ASP A 25 -17.17 1.77 -3.27
C ASP A 25 -16.27 0.55 -3.49
N ILE A 26 -15.20 0.41 -2.71
CA ILE A 26 -14.36 -0.81 -2.73
C ILE A 26 -15.19 -2.04 -2.38
N LEU A 27 -16.10 -1.95 -1.40
CA LEU A 27 -16.95 -3.08 -1.01
C LEU A 27 -17.88 -3.47 -2.16
N GLU A 28 -18.45 -2.50 -2.87
CA GLU A 28 -19.35 -2.75 -3.99
C GLU A 28 -18.63 -3.51 -5.12
N VAL A 29 -17.43 -3.05 -5.48
CA VAL A 29 -16.60 -3.73 -6.50
C VAL A 29 -16.16 -5.11 -6.02
N ALA A 30 -15.64 -5.21 -4.81
CA ALA A 30 -15.04 -6.44 -4.30
C ALA A 30 -16.06 -7.57 -4.08
N LYS A 31 -17.31 -7.25 -3.69
CA LYS A 31 -18.36 -8.26 -3.46
C LYS A 31 -18.62 -9.14 -4.68
N ASN A 32 -18.61 -8.54 -5.86
CA ASN A 32 -18.87 -9.23 -7.12
C ASN A 32 -17.58 -9.64 -7.85
N ASN A 33 -16.41 -9.21 -7.34
CA ASN A 33 -15.11 -9.48 -7.93
C ASN A 33 -14.10 -9.90 -6.86
N ARG A 34 -14.09 -11.21 -6.54
CA ARG A 34 -13.12 -11.78 -5.57
C ARG A 34 -11.67 -11.63 -6.02
N ALA A 35 -11.39 -11.57 -7.32
CA ALA A 35 -10.05 -11.33 -7.85
C ALA A 35 -9.56 -9.92 -7.50
N PHE A 36 -10.44 -8.91 -7.56
CA PHE A 36 -10.14 -7.56 -7.09
C PHE A 36 -9.78 -7.54 -5.60
N ALA A 37 -10.53 -8.27 -4.75
CA ALA A 37 -10.20 -8.40 -3.34
C ALA A 37 -8.84 -9.08 -3.12
N MET A 38 -8.53 -10.14 -3.89
CA MET A 38 -7.24 -10.82 -3.79
C MET A 38 -6.09 -9.91 -4.22
N MET A 39 -6.25 -9.15 -5.30
CA MET A 39 -5.26 -8.17 -5.76
C MET A 39 -4.91 -7.15 -4.66
N ILE A 40 -5.90 -6.68 -3.88
CA ILE A 40 -5.65 -5.77 -2.75
C ILE A 40 -4.73 -6.44 -1.72
N ILE A 41 -5.00 -7.70 -1.36
CA ILE A 41 -4.18 -8.44 -0.39
C ILE A 41 -2.76 -8.66 -0.94
N GLU A 42 -2.62 -9.10 -2.19
CA GLU A 42 -1.31 -9.30 -2.80
C GLU A 42 -0.50 -8.01 -2.91
N THR A 43 -1.17 -6.88 -3.20
CA THR A 43 -0.54 -5.56 -3.19
C THR A 43 0.00 -5.21 -1.80
N TYR A 44 -0.77 -5.48 -0.75
CA TYR A 44 -0.33 -5.30 0.63
C TYR A 44 0.89 -6.16 0.94
N THR A 45 0.81 -7.46 0.65
CA THR A 45 1.87 -8.43 0.89
C THR A 45 3.17 -8.01 0.19
N ALA A 46 3.09 -7.60 -1.08
CA ALA A 46 4.23 -7.07 -1.82
C ALA A 46 4.83 -5.82 -1.14
N SER A 47 4.00 -4.90 -0.63
CA SER A 47 4.48 -3.72 0.13
C SER A 47 5.23 -4.12 1.41
N GLN A 48 4.75 -5.15 2.11
CA GLN A 48 5.37 -5.64 3.35
C GLN A 48 6.69 -6.36 3.06
N HIS A 49 6.73 -7.18 2.02
CA HIS A 49 7.98 -7.82 1.56
C HIS A 49 9.03 -6.78 1.20
N ARG A 50 8.67 -5.75 0.41
CA ARG A 50 9.59 -4.66 0.09
C ARG A 50 10.12 -3.97 1.35
N THR A 51 9.25 -3.66 2.30
CA THR A 51 9.65 -3.03 3.57
C THR A 51 10.58 -3.94 4.37
N HIS A 52 10.31 -5.24 4.40
CA HIS A 52 11.14 -6.22 5.09
C HIS A 52 12.53 -6.31 4.44
N ILE A 53 12.61 -6.38 3.11
CA ILE A 53 13.87 -6.40 2.37
C ILE A 53 14.71 -5.15 2.66
N MET A 54 14.10 -3.97 2.68
CA MET A 54 14.79 -2.73 3.05
C MET A 54 15.39 -2.80 4.46
N LYS A 55 14.67 -3.35 5.44
CA LYS A 55 15.20 -3.54 6.80
C LYS A 55 16.36 -4.52 6.86
N ILE A 56 16.33 -5.57 6.04
CA ILE A 56 17.45 -6.50 5.90
C ILE A 56 18.66 -5.76 5.33
N TRP A 57 18.48 -4.93 4.31
CA TRP A 57 19.58 -4.14 3.74
C TRP A 57 20.16 -3.15 4.75
N GLU A 58 19.33 -2.48 5.54
CA GLU A 58 19.78 -1.63 6.63
C GLU A 58 20.60 -2.43 7.64
N LEU A 59 20.09 -3.57 8.10
CA LEU A 59 20.76 -4.41 9.08
C LEU A 59 22.14 -4.89 8.57
N ILE A 60 22.19 -5.41 7.34
CA ILE A 60 23.42 -5.93 6.75
C ILE A 60 24.40 -4.80 6.42
N GLY A 61 23.92 -3.71 5.82
CA GLY A 61 24.74 -2.57 5.38
C GLY A 61 25.43 -1.84 6.53
N PHE A 62 24.78 -1.70 7.69
CA PHE A 62 25.38 -1.04 8.85
C PHE A 62 26.24 -1.97 9.71
N ASN A 63 25.85 -3.24 9.86
CA ASN A 63 26.48 -4.13 10.86
C ASN A 63 27.39 -5.21 10.25
N HIS A 64 27.27 -5.51 8.95
CA HIS A 64 27.95 -6.64 8.31
C HIS A 64 28.47 -6.29 6.90
N PRO A 65 29.56 -5.52 6.78
CA PRO A 65 30.06 -5.00 5.50
C PRO A 65 30.42 -6.09 4.48
N GLU A 66 30.96 -7.22 4.92
CA GLU A 66 31.30 -8.35 4.03
C GLU A 66 30.05 -9.03 3.45
N ALA A 67 29.04 -9.26 4.28
CA ALA A 67 27.75 -9.80 3.85
C ALA A 67 27.01 -8.84 2.91
N HIS A 68 27.15 -7.52 3.15
CA HIS A 68 26.61 -6.49 2.25
C HIS A 68 27.26 -6.57 0.87
N LYS A 69 28.59 -6.69 0.82
CA LYS A 69 29.34 -6.81 -0.43
C LYS A 69 28.93 -8.05 -1.23
N ASP A 70 28.81 -9.21 -0.56
CA ASP A 70 28.39 -10.46 -1.20
C ASP A 70 26.94 -10.41 -1.70
N TYR A 71 26.05 -9.79 -0.92
CA TYR A 71 24.67 -9.52 -1.32
C TYR A 71 24.59 -8.64 -2.58
N CYS A 72 25.36 -7.55 -2.60
CA CYS A 72 25.43 -6.63 -3.73
C CYS A 72 25.90 -7.33 -5.02
N ASP A 73 26.92 -8.16 -4.92
CA ASP A 73 27.50 -8.89 -6.05
C ASP A 73 26.56 -9.98 -6.59
N LYS A 74 25.95 -10.78 -5.71
CA LYS A 74 25.21 -11.98 -6.11
C LYS A 74 23.72 -11.77 -6.36
N LEU A 75 23.08 -10.84 -5.63
CA LEU A 75 21.62 -10.80 -5.48
C LEU A 75 20.97 -9.46 -5.84
N MET A 76 21.66 -8.34 -5.66
CA MET A 76 21.08 -6.99 -5.80
C MET A 76 20.47 -6.71 -7.19
N GLY A 77 21.15 -7.14 -8.26
CA GLY A 77 20.65 -6.97 -9.63
C GLY A 77 19.48 -7.87 -10.03
N LYS A 78 19.15 -8.89 -9.22
CA LYS A 78 18.04 -9.81 -9.47
C LYS A 78 16.75 -9.39 -8.78
N HIS A 79 16.77 -8.30 -8.03
CA HIS A 79 15.59 -7.81 -7.33
C HIS A 79 14.72 -6.95 -8.24
N LEU A 80 13.45 -7.30 -8.40
CA LEU A 80 12.50 -6.47 -9.13
C LEU A 80 12.22 -5.19 -8.34
N CYS A 81 12.85 -4.09 -8.74
CA CYS A 81 12.53 -2.76 -8.25
C CYS A 81 11.18 -2.31 -8.82
N GLY A 82 10.21 -2.04 -7.94
CA GLY A 82 8.88 -1.60 -8.34
C GLY A 82 8.12 -0.91 -7.21
N THR A 83 7.00 -0.29 -7.57
CA THR A 83 6.06 0.37 -6.65
C THR A 83 4.87 -0.56 -6.38
N SER A 84 4.67 -0.93 -5.12
CA SER A 84 3.54 -1.75 -4.66
C SER A 84 2.48 -0.88 -4.00
N GLU A 85 1.93 0.05 -4.79
CA GLU A 85 0.95 1.05 -4.35
C GLU A 85 -0.46 0.58 -4.69
N ILE A 86 -1.38 0.71 -3.73
CA ILE A 86 -2.77 0.35 -3.91
C ILE A 86 -3.45 1.19 -4.98
N MET A 87 -3.13 2.49 -5.08
CA MET A 87 -3.71 3.32 -6.13
C MET A 87 -3.27 2.86 -7.52
N LYS A 88 -2.02 2.42 -7.67
CA LYS A 88 -1.54 1.84 -8.92
C LYS A 88 -2.25 0.54 -9.26
N SER A 89 -2.44 -0.34 -8.28
CA SER A 89 -3.22 -1.58 -8.47
C SER A 89 -4.67 -1.28 -8.88
N ILE A 90 -5.31 -0.31 -8.22
CA ILE A 90 -6.68 0.12 -8.57
C ILE A 90 -6.71 0.74 -9.97
N TYR A 91 -5.72 1.54 -10.40
CA TYR A 91 -5.68 2.12 -11.74
C TYR A 91 -5.84 1.08 -12.85
N PHE A 92 -5.18 -0.08 -12.71
CA PHE A 92 -5.24 -1.15 -13.71
C PHE A 92 -6.47 -2.05 -13.57
N ALA A 93 -7.04 -2.15 -12.37
CA ALA A 93 -8.21 -3.01 -12.13
C ALA A 93 -9.55 -2.29 -12.32
N ASP A 94 -9.61 -1.01 -11.96
CA ASP A 94 -10.78 -0.14 -12.03
C ASP A 94 -10.33 1.34 -12.12
N LYS A 95 -10.20 1.82 -13.37
CA LYS A 95 -9.73 3.17 -13.65
C LYS A 95 -10.68 4.26 -13.14
N GLU A 96 -11.99 4.01 -13.15
CA GLU A 96 -12.99 4.97 -12.67
C GLU A 96 -12.85 5.17 -11.16
N LEU A 97 -12.72 4.07 -10.42
CA LEU A 97 -12.49 4.10 -8.99
C LEU A 97 -11.16 4.78 -8.64
N HIS A 98 -10.09 4.49 -9.40
CA HIS A 98 -8.82 5.17 -9.23
C HIS A 98 -8.94 6.69 -9.41
N ASP A 99 -9.49 7.13 -10.55
CA ASP A 99 -9.59 8.55 -10.87
C ASP A 99 -10.45 9.30 -9.86
N LYS A 100 -11.44 8.62 -9.26
CA LYS A 100 -12.27 9.16 -8.18
C LYS A 100 -11.46 9.50 -6.91
N TYR A 101 -10.41 8.74 -6.57
CA TYR A 101 -9.75 8.80 -5.26
C TYR A 101 -8.25 9.15 -5.24
N ARG A 102 -7.53 9.03 -6.36
CA ARG A 102 -6.04 9.12 -6.46
C ARG A 102 -5.38 10.36 -5.81
N HIS A 103 -6.11 11.46 -5.67
CA HIS A 103 -5.59 12.70 -5.05
C HIS A 103 -6.35 13.13 -3.79
N LYS A 104 -7.33 12.34 -3.35
CA LYS A 104 -8.23 12.68 -2.23
C LYS A 104 -7.88 11.96 -0.94
N ILE A 105 -7.22 10.80 -1.04
CA ILE A 105 -6.89 9.95 0.10
C ILE A 105 -5.39 9.65 0.09
N PRO A 106 -4.67 9.91 1.20
CA PRO A 106 -3.31 9.44 1.36
C PRO A 106 -3.20 7.92 1.23
N GLU A 107 -2.17 7.45 0.55
CA GLU A 107 -1.95 6.03 0.21
C GLU A 107 -2.05 5.09 1.43
N CYS A 108 -1.46 5.48 2.57
CA CYS A 108 -1.49 4.69 3.79
C CYS A 108 -2.91 4.47 4.35
N TYR A 109 -3.82 5.44 4.15
CA TYR A 109 -5.22 5.30 4.55
C TYR A 109 -6.00 4.48 3.53
N ALA A 110 -5.77 4.71 2.24
CA ALA A 110 -6.41 3.94 1.17
C ALA A 110 -6.07 2.44 1.27
N MET A 111 -4.80 2.10 1.44
CA MET A 111 -4.33 0.71 1.58
C MET A 111 -4.99 0.02 2.78
N GLY A 112 -4.99 0.66 3.95
CA GLY A 112 -5.60 0.07 5.15
C GLY A 112 -7.11 -0.10 5.05
N ASP A 113 -7.81 0.88 4.48
CA ASP A 113 -9.26 0.82 4.27
C ASP A 113 -9.64 -0.26 3.25
N ALA A 114 -8.92 -0.33 2.11
CA ALA A 114 -9.14 -1.34 1.09
C ALA A 114 -8.87 -2.76 1.61
N LEU A 115 -7.77 -2.95 2.33
CA LEU A 115 -7.39 -4.24 2.92
C LEU A 115 -8.44 -4.74 3.91
N GLY A 116 -8.98 -3.86 4.75
CA GLY A 116 -10.05 -4.21 5.69
C GLY A 116 -11.31 -4.72 4.98
N ILE A 117 -11.65 -4.14 3.83
CA ILE A 117 -12.77 -4.61 2.99
C ILE A 117 -12.42 -5.92 2.29
N ALA A 118 -11.23 -6.05 1.72
CA ALA A 118 -10.79 -7.26 1.04
C ALA A 118 -10.85 -8.50 1.96
N TYR A 119 -10.32 -8.38 3.19
CA TYR A 119 -10.44 -9.45 4.18
C TYR A 119 -11.89 -9.75 4.55
N LYS A 120 -12.73 -8.72 4.68
CA LYS A 120 -14.15 -8.90 4.99
C LYS A 120 -14.85 -9.72 3.91
N VAL A 121 -14.60 -9.40 2.63
CA VAL A 121 -15.22 -10.07 1.48
C VAL A 121 -14.72 -11.49 1.27
N LEU A 122 -13.43 -11.76 1.50
CA LEU A 122 -12.86 -13.08 1.26
C LEU A 122 -13.05 -14.06 2.43
N LYS A 123 -13.23 -13.56 3.66
CA LYS A 123 -13.58 -14.39 4.82
C LYS A 123 -15.05 -14.78 4.89
N SER A 124 -15.93 -14.02 4.24
CA SER A 124 -17.34 -14.37 3.99
C SER A 124 -17.47 -15.31 2.80
#